data_AF-J3CNQ0-F1
#
_entry.id   AF-J3CNQ0-F1
#
_cell.length_a   1.000
_cell.length_b   1.000
_cell.length_c   1.000
_cell.angle_alpha   90.00
_cell.angle_beta   90.00
_cell.angle_gamma   90.00
#
_symmetry.space_group_name_H-M   'P 1'
#
loop_
_entity.id
_entity.type
_entity.pdbx_description
1 polymer ?
#
loop_
_entity_poly.entity_id
_entity_poly.type
_entity_poly.pdbx_seq_one_letter_code
_entity_poly.pdbx_strand_id
1 'polypeptide(L)'
;MDILAQVLDRVRLGGTLLFHFELGHPWNLALPARPYALFHYLSRGSATLALEQGQELEMSEGDLVVITRGEPHVFYSDRRAKPLRIIDIDRSSPRLGVIRHGNRARPHATMICGNFTVSRPLLGSVLELLPPVLLLKPNADGGWLEAILRRMVSESALERPGQRVALSRLTEVLFVEVLRSWIASLSPGQGGWLGAISDPHIGPALKLIHENPERPWTLSATSVTAWGSAARSFRRASPSSSASPCIVM
;
A
#
# COMPACT_ATOMS: atom_id res chain seq x y z
N MET A 1 -5.16 16.77 15.26
CA MET A 1 -5.40 16.68 13.81
C MET A 1 -4.74 15.41 13.29
N ASP A 2 -5.54 14.57 12.64
CA ASP A 2 -5.09 13.38 11.91
C ASP A 2 -4.88 13.79 10.45
N ILE A 3 -3.62 14.02 10.04
CA ILE A 3 -3.30 14.51 8.70
C ILE A 3 -3.54 13.40 7.66
N LEU A 4 -3.32 12.14 8.03
CA LEU A 4 -3.60 11.00 7.16
C LEU A 4 -5.11 10.96 6.85
N ALA A 5 -5.97 11.12 7.86
CA ALA A 5 -7.41 11.21 7.64
C ALA A 5 -7.79 12.33 6.68
N GLN A 6 -7.23 13.54 6.82
CA GLN A 6 -7.55 14.66 5.91
C GLN A 6 -7.13 14.41 4.46
N VAL A 7 -5.98 13.76 4.26
CA VAL A 7 -5.53 13.42 2.91
C VAL A 7 -6.42 12.34 2.32
N LEU A 8 -6.77 11.32 3.10
CA LEU A 8 -7.67 10.25 2.66
C LEU A 8 -9.10 10.74 2.43
N ASP A 9 -9.61 11.67 3.22
CA ASP A 9 -10.96 12.27 3.05
C ASP A 9 -11.08 13.06 1.74
N ARG A 10 -9.96 13.62 1.25
CA ARG A 10 -9.91 14.33 -0.05
C ARG A 10 -9.85 13.38 -1.24
N VAL A 11 -9.48 12.12 -1.01
CA VAL A 11 -9.34 11.11 -2.06
C VAL A 11 -10.50 10.13 -1.99
N ARG A 12 -11.29 10.06 -3.05
CA ARG A 12 -12.31 9.01 -3.18
C ARG A 12 -11.67 7.69 -3.58
N LEU A 13 -11.13 7.00 -2.58
CA LEU A 13 -10.65 5.63 -2.68
C LEU A 13 -11.82 4.66 -2.83
N GLY A 14 -11.55 3.57 -3.52
CA GLY A 14 -12.42 2.42 -3.63
C GLY A 14 -11.60 1.26 -4.15
N GLY A 15 -12.28 0.19 -4.52
CA GLY A 15 -11.65 -0.96 -5.13
C GLY A 15 -12.43 -2.23 -4.82
N THR A 16 -11.86 -3.36 -5.22
CA THR A 16 -12.49 -4.66 -5.01
C THR A 16 -11.47 -5.80 -5.11
N LEU A 17 -11.92 -7.01 -4.77
CA LEU A 17 -11.17 -8.23 -5.07
C LEU A 17 -11.32 -8.58 -6.55
N LEU A 18 -10.21 -8.94 -7.16
CA LEU A 18 -10.13 -9.32 -8.57
C LEU A 18 -10.06 -10.83 -8.72
N PHE A 19 -9.13 -11.49 -8.01
CA PHE A 19 -8.91 -12.94 -8.10
C PHE A 19 -8.55 -13.59 -6.78
N HIS A 20 -8.89 -14.88 -6.71
CA HIS A 20 -8.32 -15.83 -5.77
C HIS A 20 -7.60 -16.90 -6.60
N PHE A 21 -6.28 -17.00 -6.46
CA PHE A 21 -5.47 -18.02 -7.14
C PHE A 21 -5.12 -19.18 -6.21
N GLU A 22 -5.27 -20.40 -6.71
CA GLU A 22 -4.67 -21.61 -6.14
C GLU A 22 -3.67 -22.17 -7.17
N LEU A 23 -2.38 -22.18 -6.81
CA LEU A 23 -1.28 -22.38 -7.75
C LEU A 23 -0.43 -23.58 -7.34
N GLY A 24 -0.39 -24.62 -8.17
CA GLY A 24 0.46 -25.78 -7.98
C GLY A 24 1.77 -25.67 -8.74
N HIS A 25 2.88 -26.09 -8.14
CA HIS A 25 4.20 -26.02 -8.79
C HIS A 25 4.31 -27.00 -9.99
N PRO A 26 4.99 -26.62 -11.09
CA PRO A 26 5.51 -25.28 -11.38
C PRO A 26 4.42 -24.36 -11.95
N TRP A 27 4.54 -23.06 -11.68
CA TRP A 27 3.59 -22.05 -12.15
C TRP A 27 4.26 -20.69 -12.40
N ASN A 28 3.68 -19.91 -13.31
CA ASN A 28 4.10 -18.56 -13.68
C ASN A 28 2.86 -17.75 -14.12
N LEU A 29 2.61 -16.61 -13.47
CA LEU A 29 1.49 -15.70 -13.71
C LEU A 29 2.03 -14.35 -14.19
N ALA A 30 1.61 -13.91 -15.37
CA ALA A 30 1.97 -12.61 -15.90
C ALA A 30 0.76 -11.66 -15.85
N LEU A 31 0.92 -10.55 -15.13
CA LEU A 31 -0.08 -9.50 -15.02
C LEU A 31 0.35 -8.28 -15.88
N PRO A 32 -0.49 -7.85 -16.83
CA PRO A 32 -0.23 -6.65 -17.63
C PRO A 32 -0.44 -5.36 -16.83
N ALA A 33 0.03 -4.24 -17.38
CA ALA A 33 -0.14 -2.92 -16.80
C ALA A 33 -1.62 -2.55 -16.58
N ARG A 34 -1.90 -1.75 -15.54
CA ARG A 34 -3.23 -1.28 -15.16
C ARG A 34 -3.23 0.19 -14.75
N PRO A 35 -4.35 0.91 -14.96
CA PRO A 35 -4.47 2.32 -14.58
C PRO A 35 -4.83 2.52 -13.10
N TYR A 36 -4.56 1.53 -12.25
CA TYR A 36 -4.91 1.53 -10.83
C TYR A 36 -3.89 0.70 -10.04
N ALA A 37 -3.78 0.97 -8.73
CA ALA A 37 -2.89 0.21 -7.88
C ALA A 37 -3.43 -1.22 -7.69
N LEU A 38 -2.52 -2.18 -7.64
CA LEU A 38 -2.83 -3.60 -7.43
C LEU A 38 -2.25 -4.03 -6.08
N PHE A 39 -2.98 -4.88 -5.35
CA PHE A 39 -2.43 -5.58 -4.20
C PHE A 39 -2.50 -7.09 -4.39
N HIS A 40 -1.49 -7.77 -3.87
CA HIS A 40 -1.37 -9.22 -3.89
C HIS A 40 -0.98 -9.70 -2.50
N TYR A 41 -1.86 -10.51 -1.90
CA TYR A 41 -1.63 -11.13 -0.61
C TYR A 41 -1.38 -12.62 -0.79
N LEU A 42 -0.24 -13.10 -0.28
CA LEU A 42 0.10 -14.51 -0.31
C LEU A 42 -0.41 -15.19 0.97
N SER A 43 -1.61 -15.76 0.91
CA SER A 43 -2.25 -16.39 2.08
C SER A 43 -1.66 -17.75 2.44
N ARG A 44 -0.92 -18.38 1.52
CA ARG A 44 -0.25 -19.66 1.74
C ARG A 44 0.93 -19.80 0.80
N GLY A 45 2.01 -20.38 1.30
CA GLY A 45 3.14 -20.83 0.47
C GLY A 45 4.18 -19.76 0.18
N SER A 46 4.82 -19.87 -0.99
CA SER A 46 5.85 -18.93 -1.44
C SER A 46 5.70 -18.57 -2.92
N ALA A 47 6.22 -17.40 -3.28
CA ALA A 47 6.25 -16.90 -4.64
C ALA A 47 7.43 -15.93 -4.82
N THR A 48 8.03 -15.93 -6.01
CA THR A 48 8.92 -14.84 -6.43
C THR A 48 8.12 -13.86 -7.28
N LEU A 49 8.14 -12.58 -6.90
CA LEU A 49 7.63 -11.47 -7.70
C LEU A 49 8.77 -10.85 -8.50
N ALA A 50 8.63 -10.75 -9.81
CA ALA A 50 9.54 -10.04 -10.70
C ALA A 50 8.87 -8.80 -11.30
N LEU A 51 9.59 -7.67 -11.26
CA LEU A 51 9.15 -6.36 -11.77
C LEU A 51 9.91 -6.02 -13.08
N GLU A 52 9.41 -5.04 -13.83
CA GLU A 52 9.89 -4.67 -15.18
C GLU A 52 11.37 -4.20 -15.24
N GLN A 53 12.01 -3.98 -14.09
CA GLN A 53 13.41 -3.54 -13.96
C GLN A 53 14.36 -4.66 -13.46
N GLY A 54 13.90 -5.91 -13.45
CA GLY A 54 14.70 -7.05 -12.99
C GLY A 54 14.84 -7.15 -11.47
N GLN A 55 14.16 -6.27 -10.72
CA GLN A 55 14.01 -6.44 -9.28
C GLN A 55 13.12 -7.66 -9.00
N GLU A 56 13.61 -8.56 -8.17
CA GLU A 56 12.89 -9.72 -7.68
C GLU A 56 12.67 -9.62 -6.17
N LEU A 57 11.47 -9.97 -5.72
CA LEU A 57 11.07 -9.99 -4.33
C LEU A 57 10.59 -11.39 -3.95
N GLU A 58 11.23 -11.98 -2.96
CA GLU A 58 10.79 -13.23 -2.36
C GLU A 58 9.62 -12.96 -1.40
N MET A 59 8.52 -13.65 -1.66
CA MET A 59 7.28 -13.57 -0.89
C MET A 59 6.99 -14.90 -0.21
N SER A 60 6.60 -14.79 1.06
CA SER A 60 6.20 -15.89 1.92
C SER A 60 4.77 -15.68 2.40
N GLU A 61 4.21 -16.73 3.00
CA GLU A 61 2.89 -16.68 3.62
C GLU A 61 2.74 -15.49 4.57
N GLY A 62 1.64 -14.76 4.40
CA GLY A 62 1.33 -13.54 5.15
C GLY A 62 1.82 -12.25 4.50
N ASP A 63 2.67 -12.32 3.47
CA ASP A 63 3.15 -11.13 2.78
C ASP A 63 2.06 -10.47 1.93
N LEU A 64 2.03 -9.14 1.98
CA LEU A 64 1.24 -8.30 1.07
C LEU A 64 2.19 -7.41 0.27
N VAL A 65 2.01 -7.39 -1.05
CA VAL A 65 2.67 -6.41 -1.91
C VAL A 65 1.62 -5.51 -2.57
N VAL A 66 1.93 -4.23 -2.67
CA VAL A 66 1.14 -3.24 -3.43
C VAL A 66 2.00 -2.67 -4.54
N ILE A 67 1.53 -2.81 -5.78
CA ILE A 67 2.08 -2.18 -6.99
C ILE A 67 1.31 -0.89 -7.21
N THR A 68 1.90 0.24 -6.87
CA THR A 68 1.16 1.49 -6.62
C THR A 68 0.69 2.19 -7.89
N ARG A 69 1.34 1.93 -9.04
CA ARG A 69 0.94 2.50 -10.34
C ARG A 69 0.49 1.43 -11.34
N GLY A 70 0.27 0.20 -10.86
CA GLY A 70 -0.23 -0.90 -11.68
C GLY A 70 0.75 -1.34 -12.77
N GLU A 71 2.06 -1.15 -12.57
CA GLU A 71 3.10 -1.61 -13.47
C GLU A 71 2.98 -3.13 -13.76
N PRO A 72 3.35 -3.57 -14.98
CA PRO A 72 3.31 -4.99 -15.32
C PRO A 72 4.31 -5.77 -14.47
N HIS A 73 3.91 -6.97 -14.04
CA HIS A 73 4.73 -7.78 -13.15
C HIS A 73 4.38 -9.26 -13.28
N VAL A 74 5.27 -10.11 -12.78
CA VAL A 74 5.15 -11.57 -12.88
C VAL A 74 5.32 -12.20 -11.51
N PHE A 75 4.46 -13.16 -11.18
CA PHE A 75 4.67 -14.06 -10.05
C PHE A 75 5.01 -15.46 -10.55
N TYR A 76 5.96 -16.15 -9.92
CA TYR A 76 6.25 -17.55 -10.26
C TYR A 76 6.76 -18.36 -9.08
N SER A 77 6.64 -19.68 -9.20
CA SER A 77 7.45 -20.64 -8.42
C SER A 77 8.60 -21.23 -9.24
N ASP A 78 8.52 -21.15 -10.57
CA ASP A 78 9.62 -21.48 -11.48
C ASP A 78 9.50 -20.57 -12.71
N ARG A 79 10.54 -19.77 -12.95
CA ARG A 79 10.60 -18.82 -14.08
C ARG A 79 10.59 -19.52 -15.44
N ARG A 80 10.93 -20.82 -15.50
CA ARG A 80 10.89 -21.65 -16.72
C ARG A 80 9.48 -22.13 -17.08
N ALA A 81 8.54 -22.08 -16.14
CA ALA A 81 7.15 -22.43 -16.42
C ALA A 81 6.54 -21.47 -17.44
N LYS A 82 5.70 -22.01 -18.35
CA LYS A 82 5.01 -21.20 -19.36
C LYS A 82 4.08 -20.18 -18.66
N PRO A 83 4.23 -18.87 -18.91
CA PRO A 83 3.41 -17.86 -18.24
C PRO A 83 1.92 -17.97 -18.61
N LEU A 84 1.07 -18.04 -17.60
CA LEU A 84 -0.36 -17.78 -17.72
C LEU A 84 -0.57 -16.26 -17.70
N ARG A 85 -0.99 -15.69 -18.84
CA ARG A 85 -1.26 -14.25 -18.96
C ARG A 85 -2.67 -13.95 -18.50
N ILE A 86 -2.81 -13.07 -17.51
CA ILE A 86 -4.11 -12.63 -17.00
C ILE A 86 -4.54 -11.38 -17.78
N ILE A 87 -5.22 -11.59 -18.91
CA ILE A 87 -5.59 -10.51 -19.85
C ILE A 87 -6.89 -9.79 -19.47
N ASP A 88 -7.92 -10.54 -19.06
CA ASP A 88 -9.27 -10.01 -18.81
C ASP A 88 -9.53 -9.85 -17.31
N ILE A 89 -8.78 -8.93 -16.68
CA ILE A 89 -8.87 -8.75 -15.22
C ILE A 89 -10.22 -8.14 -14.79
N ASP A 90 -10.74 -7.20 -15.59
CA ASP A 90 -11.92 -6.41 -15.24
C ASP A 90 -13.25 -7.13 -15.57
N ARG A 91 -13.19 -8.33 -16.17
CA ARG A 91 -14.36 -9.15 -16.52
C ARG A 91 -14.67 -10.23 -15.47
N SER A 92 -14.06 -10.19 -14.29
CA SER A 92 -14.39 -11.16 -13.25
C SER A 92 -15.88 -11.11 -12.92
N SER A 93 -16.49 -12.30 -12.87
CA SER A 93 -17.87 -12.50 -12.43
C SER A 93 -18.10 -11.78 -11.09
N PRO A 94 -19.33 -11.31 -10.77
CA PRO A 94 -19.67 -10.80 -9.44
C PRO A 94 -19.31 -11.76 -8.28
N ARG A 95 -18.99 -13.02 -8.60
CA ARG A 95 -18.36 -13.98 -7.68
C ARG A 95 -16.86 -13.98 -7.92
N LEU A 96 -16.09 -13.76 -6.85
CA LEU A 96 -14.66 -14.05 -6.87
C LEU A 96 -14.46 -15.56 -7.06
N GLY A 97 -14.29 -15.98 -8.31
CA GLY A 97 -13.99 -17.37 -8.65
C GLY A 97 -12.55 -17.72 -8.27
N VAL A 98 -12.35 -18.97 -7.83
CA VAL A 98 -11.01 -19.51 -7.61
C VAL A 98 -10.41 -19.93 -8.96
N ILE A 99 -9.32 -19.29 -9.35
CA ILE A 99 -8.53 -19.66 -10.53
C ILE A 99 -7.48 -20.67 -10.10
N ARG A 100 -7.55 -21.89 -10.65
CA ARG A 100 -6.59 -22.97 -10.39
C ARG A 100 -5.62 -23.11 -11.55
N HIS A 101 -4.32 -23.07 -11.27
CA HIS A 101 -3.28 -23.23 -12.30
C HIS A 101 -2.09 -24.06 -11.79
N GLY A 102 -1.37 -24.71 -12.71
CA GLY A 102 -0.25 -25.60 -12.39
C GLY A 102 -0.69 -27.00 -11.95
N ASN A 103 0.20 -27.74 -11.27
CA ASN A 103 -0.05 -29.14 -10.91
C ASN A 103 -1.15 -29.28 -9.82
N ARG A 104 -2.07 -30.22 -10.01
CA ARG A 104 -3.27 -30.40 -9.19
C ARG A 104 -3.06 -31.15 -7.87
N ALA A 105 -1.86 -31.65 -7.58
CA ALA A 105 -1.61 -32.48 -6.41
C ALA A 105 -1.93 -31.75 -5.08
N ARG A 106 -1.46 -30.50 -4.91
CA ARG A 106 -1.89 -29.50 -3.91
C ARG A 106 -1.43 -28.11 -4.38
N PRO A 107 -2.16 -27.03 -4.09
CA PRO A 107 -1.64 -25.68 -4.32
C PRO A 107 -0.40 -25.47 -3.43
N HIS A 108 0.70 -25.09 -4.07
CA HIS A 108 1.91 -24.62 -3.40
C HIS A 108 1.78 -23.17 -2.97
N ALA A 109 0.97 -22.37 -3.66
CA ALA A 109 0.70 -20.98 -3.30
C ALA A 109 -0.80 -20.67 -3.39
N THR A 110 -1.29 -19.82 -2.49
CA THR A 110 -2.64 -19.25 -2.55
C THR A 110 -2.54 -17.74 -2.46
N MET A 111 -3.11 -17.03 -3.43
CA MET A 111 -2.94 -15.59 -3.57
C MET A 111 -4.27 -14.88 -3.79
N ILE A 112 -4.54 -13.88 -2.95
CA ILE A 112 -5.71 -13.00 -3.07
C ILE A 112 -5.25 -11.69 -3.71
N CYS A 113 -5.88 -11.32 -4.81
CA CYS A 113 -5.53 -10.13 -5.58
C CYS A 113 -6.70 -9.16 -5.59
N GLY A 114 -6.43 -7.87 -5.45
CA GLY A 114 -7.42 -6.82 -5.61
C GLY A 114 -6.79 -5.53 -6.12
N ASN A 115 -7.59 -4.49 -6.20
CA ASN A 115 -7.14 -3.17 -6.61
C ASN A 115 -7.51 -2.07 -5.62
N PHE A 116 -6.79 -0.95 -5.72
CA PHE A 116 -7.20 0.34 -5.18
C PHE A 116 -7.43 1.30 -6.33
N THR A 117 -8.63 1.87 -6.41
CA THR A 117 -9.03 2.85 -7.42
C THR A 117 -9.24 4.22 -6.78
N VAL A 118 -8.90 5.28 -7.51
CA VAL A 118 -9.15 6.66 -7.10
C VAL A 118 -10.07 7.33 -8.12
N SER A 119 -11.24 7.80 -7.67
CA SER A 119 -12.28 8.32 -8.57
C SER A 119 -11.95 9.68 -9.22
N ARG A 120 -10.97 10.40 -8.67
CA ARG A 120 -10.47 11.68 -9.17
C ARG A 120 -8.97 11.73 -8.94
N PRO A 121 -8.13 11.29 -9.89
CA PRO A 121 -6.71 11.54 -9.80
C PRO A 121 -6.50 13.04 -9.95
N LEU A 122 -6.52 13.77 -8.83
CA LEU A 122 -5.84 15.06 -8.79
C LEU A 122 -4.34 14.77 -8.89
N LEU A 123 -3.60 15.65 -9.57
CA LEU A 123 -2.15 15.75 -9.43
C LEU A 123 -1.82 15.75 -7.93
N GLY A 124 -0.97 14.83 -7.47
CA GLY A 124 -0.67 14.66 -6.04
C GLY A 124 -1.59 13.69 -5.29
N SER A 125 -2.22 12.74 -5.99
CA SER A 125 -2.89 11.60 -5.32
C SER A 125 -1.92 10.92 -4.35
N VAL A 126 -2.42 10.50 -3.18
CA VAL A 126 -1.60 9.78 -2.19
C VAL A 126 -0.82 8.63 -2.81
N LEU A 127 -1.39 7.95 -3.82
CA LEU A 127 -0.75 6.85 -4.56
C LEU A 127 0.49 7.29 -5.36
N GLU A 128 0.51 8.51 -5.91
CA GLU A 128 1.66 9.02 -6.69
C GLU A 128 2.87 9.27 -5.79
N LEU A 129 2.61 9.60 -4.53
CA LEU A 129 3.61 9.93 -3.51
C LEU A 129 4.17 8.68 -2.81
N LEU A 130 3.59 7.51 -3.07
CA LEU A 130 4.10 6.23 -2.59
C LEU A 130 5.25 5.73 -3.48
N PRO A 131 6.17 4.92 -2.91
CA PRO A 131 7.11 4.18 -3.74
C PRO A 131 6.37 3.29 -4.75
N PRO A 132 7.00 2.92 -5.89
CA PRO A 132 6.39 2.05 -6.90
C PRO A 132 5.88 0.72 -6.32
N VAL A 133 6.58 0.20 -5.32
CA VAL A 133 6.24 -1.06 -4.66
C VAL A 133 6.32 -0.91 -3.16
N LEU A 134 5.28 -1.39 -2.48
CA LEU A 134 5.21 -1.54 -1.03
C LEU A 134 5.17 -3.03 -0.71
N LEU A 135 6.15 -3.52 0.04
CA LEU A 135 6.15 -4.89 0.56
C LEU A 135 5.95 -4.85 2.07
N LEU A 136 4.82 -5.38 2.52
CA LEU A 136 4.47 -5.51 3.92
C LEU A 136 4.69 -6.97 4.33
N LYS A 137 5.64 -7.17 5.24
CA LYS A 137 5.87 -8.46 5.89
C LYS A 137 4.94 -8.59 7.10
N PRO A 138 4.45 -9.80 7.43
CA PRO A 138 3.66 -10.01 8.62
C PRO A 138 4.49 -9.62 9.86
N ASN A 139 3.97 -8.69 10.67
CA ASN A 139 4.52 -8.35 11.98
C ASN A 139 3.75 -9.11 13.07
N ALA A 140 4.19 -8.98 14.34
CA ALA A 140 3.52 -9.65 15.48
C ALA A 140 2.02 -9.29 15.60
N ASP A 141 1.61 -8.13 15.07
CA ASP A 141 0.23 -7.64 15.05
C ASP A 141 -0.53 -7.95 13.74
N GLY A 142 0.05 -8.77 12.85
CA GLY A 142 -0.43 -8.98 11.46
C GLY A 142 -1.81 -9.63 11.30
N GLY A 143 -2.48 -10.00 12.39
CA GLY A 143 -3.82 -10.59 12.37
C GLY A 143 -4.90 -9.69 11.77
N TRP A 144 -4.69 -8.37 11.77
CA TRP A 144 -5.64 -7.42 11.14
C TRP A 144 -5.75 -7.64 9.63
N LEU A 145 -4.62 -7.89 8.94
CA LEU A 145 -4.56 -8.01 7.49
C LEU A 145 -5.33 -9.24 7.03
N GLU A 146 -5.04 -10.37 7.67
CA GLU A 146 -5.74 -11.62 7.43
C GLU A 146 -7.25 -11.48 7.76
N ALA A 147 -7.60 -10.78 8.84
CA ALA A 147 -9.00 -10.58 9.21
C ALA A 147 -9.78 -9.78 8.16
N ILE A 148 -9.21 -8.68 7.64
CA ILE A 148 -9.83 -7.88 6.58
C ILE A 148 -9.97 -8.71 5.31
N LEU A 149 -8.90 -9.37 4.87
CA LEU A 149 -8.91 -10.15 3.63
C LEU A 149 -9.86 -11.34 3.70
N ARG A 150 -9.89 -12.06 4.82
CA ARG A 150 -10.86 -13.14 5.06
C ARG A 150 -12.30 -12.62 4.99
N ARG A 151 -12.57 -11.43 5.55
CA ARG A 151 -13.88 -10.79 5.43
C ARG A 151 -14.22 -10.42 4.00
N MET A 152 -13.28 -9.85 3.25
CA MET A 152 -13.47 -9.51 1.83
C MET A 152 -13.76 -10.75 0.98
N VAL A 153 -13.00 -11.84 1.19
CA VAL A 153 -13.24 -13.12 0.50
C VAL A 153 -14.64 -13.65 0.83
N SER A 154 -15.04 -13.63 2.09
CA SER A 154 -16.35 -14.09 2.54
C SER A 154 -17.50 -13.27 1.93
N GLU A 155 -17.33 -11.95 1.86
CA GLU A 155 -18.28 -11.02 1.22
C GLU A 155 -18.37 -11.28 -0.29
N SER A 156 -17.24 -11.51 -0.96
CA SER A 156 -17.17 -11.78 -2.40
C SER A 156 -17.76 -13.13 -2.84
N ALA A 157 -17.93 -14.07 -1.90
CA ALA A 157 -18.44 -15.40 -2.17
C ALA A 157 -19.98 -15.45 -2.33
N LEU A 158 -20.71 -14.44 -1.84
CA LEU A 158 -22.17 -14.43 -1.77
C LEU A 158 -22.74 -13.16 -2.41
N GLU A 159 -23.49 -13.30 -3.50
CA GLU A 159 -24.21 -12.19 -4.12
C GLU A 159 -25.36 -11.73 -3.22
N ARG A 160 -25.17 -10.60 -2.55
CA ARG A 160 -26.14 -10.02 -1.61
C ARG A 160 -26.31 -8.51 -1.86
N PRO A 161 -27.48 -7.92 -1.55
CA PRO A 161 -27.65 -6.47 -1.61
C PRO A 161 -26.56 -5.75 -0.82
N GLY A 162 -25.91 -4.76 -1.43
CA GLY A 162 -24.84 -3.97 -0.81
C GLY A 162 -23.43 -4.56 -0.89
N GLN A 163 -23.24 -5.78 -1.41
CA GLN A 163 -21.93 -6.46 -1.49
C GLN A 163 -20.83 -5.57 -2.09
N ARG A 164 -21.08 -4.94 -3.24
CA ARG A 164 -20.12 -4.05 -3.92
C ARG A 164 -19.67 -2.88 -3.03
N VAL A 165 -20.62 -2.30 -2.28
CA VAL A 165 -20.32 -1.20 -1.35
C VAL A 165 -19.52 -1.72 -0.16
N ALA A 166 -19.89 -2.87 0.41
CA ALA A 166 -19.15 -3.49 1.50
C ALA A 166 -17.70 -3.81 1.11
N LEU A 167 -17.48 -4.39 -0.07
CA LEU A 167 -16.14 -4.67 -0.60
C LEU A 167 -15.33 -3.39 -0.82
N SER A 168 -15.94 -2.34 -1.38
CA SER A 168 -15.27 -1.04 -1.53
C SER A 168 -14.83 -0.46 -0.19
N ARG A 169 -15.69 -0.51 0.83
CA ARG A 169 -15.37 0.00 2.18
C ARG A 169 -14.30 -0.82 2.87
N LEU A 170 -14.35 -2.15 2.75
CA LEU A 170 -13.28 -3.02 3.28
C LEU A 170 -11.95 -2.76 2.57
N THR A 171 -11.99 -2.47 1.26
CA THR A 171 -10.80 -2.10 0.48
C THR A 171 -10.23 -0.75 0.95
N GLU A 172 -11.08 0.23 1.23
CA GLU A 172 -10.65 1.51 1.82
C GLU A 172 -9.97 1.31 3.19
N VAL A 173 -10.56 0.48 4.07
CA VAL A 173 -9.96 0.14 5.37
C VAL A 173 -8.62 -0.58 5.19
N LEU A 174 -8.54 -1.56 4.29
CA LEU A 174 -7.29 -2.26 3.95
C LEU A 174 -6.21 -1.26 3.53
N PHE A 175 -6.54 -0.30 2.67
CA PHE A 175 -5.60 0.71 2.21
C PHE A 175 -5.05 1.56 3.36
N VAL A 176 -5.92 2.00 4.28
CA VAL A 176 -5.50 2.78 5.46
C VAL A 176 -4.51 1.99 6.30
N GLU A 177 -4.80 0.72 6.57
CA GLU A 177 -3.92 -0.14 7.36
C GLU A 177 -2.59 -0.44 6.66
N VAL A 178 -2.61 -0.59 5.33
CA VAL A 178 -1.37 -0.68 4.52
C VAL A 178 -0.51 0.56 4.71
N LEU A 179 -1.11 1.76 4.61
CA LEU A 179 -0.37 3.01 4.81
C LEU A 179 0.16 3.13 6.24
N ARG A 180 -0.64 2.80 7.25
CA ARG A 180 -0.20 2.82 8.66
C ARG A 180 0.98 1.89 8.89
N SER A 181 0.89 0.66 8.38
CA SER A 181 1.96 -0.33 8.51
C SER A 181 3.22 0.11 7.77
N TRP A 182 3.09 0.64 6.56
CA TRP A 182 4.22 1.18 5.81
C TRP A 182 4.88 2.35 6.54
N ILE A 183 4.09 3.33 6.98
CA ILE A 183 4.58 4.49 7.73
C ILE A 183 5.32 4.07 9.00
N ALA A 184 4.77 3.11 9.75
CA ALA A 184 5.40 2.56 10.96
C ALA A 184 6.72 1.81 10.67
N SER A 185 6.92 1.34 9.44
CA SER A 185 8.16 0.66 9.02
C SER A 185 9.28 1.61 8.59
N LEU A 186 8.97 2.91 8.40
CA LEU A 186 9.94 3.89 7.94
C LEU A 186 10.94 4.26 9.05
N SER A 187 12.21 4.37 8.68
CA SER A 187 13.20 5.03 9.54
C SER A 187 13.02 6.56 9.50
N PRO A 188 13.47 7.30 10.53
CA PRO A 188 13.41 8.77 10.53
C PRO A 188 13.98 9.37 9.22
N GLY A 189 13.25 10.31 8.62
CA GLY A 189 13.61 10.95 7.36
C GLY A 189 13.30 10.16 6.08
N GLN A 190 12.74 8.94 6.17
CA GLN A 190 12.28 8.18 4.99
C GLN A 190 10.80 8.43 4.66
N GLY A 191 10.37 8.02 3.46
CA GLY A 191 8.95 8.01 3.06
C GLY A 191 8.33 9.38 2.77
N GLY A 192 9.16 10.37 2.45
CA GLY A 192 8.71 11.69 1.99
C GLY A 192 7.79 12.39 3.00
N TRP A 193 6.73 13.02 2.52
CA TRP A 193 5.81 13.78 3.37
C TRP A 193 5.03 12.88 4.35
N LEU A 194 4.68 11.64 3.97
CA LEU A 194 3.97 10.70 4.84
C LEU A 194 4.84 10.26 6.01
N GLY A 195 6.11 9.93 5.75
CA GLY A 195 7.06 9.65 6.83
C GLY A 195 7.36 10.88 7.68
N ALA A 196 7.46 12.07 7.07
CA ALA A 196 7.72 13.32 7.80
C ALA A 196 6.58 13.70 8.77
N ILE A 197 5.33 13.35 8.47
CA ILE A 197 4.20 13.56 9.41
C ILE A 197 4.32 12.69 10.65
N SER A 198 4.83 11.47 10.50
CA SER A 198 5.02 10.53 11.60
C SER A 198 6.36 10.70 12.33
N ASP A 199 7.25 11.54 11.80
CA ASP A 199 8.50 11.87 12.46
C ASP A 199 8.26 12.66 13.76
N PRO A 200 8.83 12.25 14.90
CA PRO A 200 8.58 12.88 16.18
C PRO A 200 9.12 14.32 16.29
N HIS A 201 10.07 14.71 15.44
CA HIS A 201 10.68 16.04 15.43
C HIS A 201 10.05 16.95 14.37
N ILE A 202 9.75 16.41 13.19
CA ILE A 202 9.23 17.18 12.04
C ILE A 202 7.69 17.20 12.02
N GLY A 203 7.04 16.12 12.41
CA GLY A 203 5.58 15.96 12.41
C GLY A 203 4.83 17.07 13.16
N PRO A 204 5.24 17.46 14.39
CA PRO A 204 4.59 18.55 15.13
C PRO A 204 4.67 19.90 14.39
N ALA A 205 5.79 20.18 13.73
CA ALA A 205 5.98 21.40 12.95
C ALA A 205 5.09 21.40 11.69
N LEU A 206 5.05 20.29 10.95
CA LEU A 206 4.20 20.16 9.76
C LEU A 206 2.71 20.27 10.10
N LYS A 207 2.30 19.69 11.23
CA LYS A 207 0.93 19.81 11.75
C LYS A 207 0.56 21.25 12.05
N LEU A 208 1.43 22.00 12.72
CA LEU A 208 1.21 23.42 13.02
C LEU A 208 1.05 24.26 11.75
N ILE A 209 1.89 24.01 10.74
CA ILE A 209 1.81 24.67 9.42
C ILE A 209 0.47 24.38 8.75
N HIS A 210 0.05 23.12 8.73
CA HIS A 210 -1.24 22.72 8.15
C HIS A 210 -2.44 23.29 8.92
N GLU A 211 -2.35 23.46 10.23
CA GLU A 211 -3.42 24.03 11.06
C GLU A 211 -3.53 25.56 10.88
N ASN A 212 -2.46 26.26 10.48
CA ASN A 212 -2.47 27.71 10.28
C ASN A 212 -1.72 28.11 8.99
N PRO A 213 -2.26 27.77 7.80
CA PRO A 213 -1.60 28.04 6.52
C PRO A 213 -1.41 29.54 6.25
N GLU A 214 -2.33 30.37 6.77
CA GLU A 214 -2.33 31.83 6.61
C GLU A 214 -1.19 32.54 7.39
N ARG A 215 -0.52 31.82 8.30
CA ARG A 215 0.49 32.41 9.18
C ARG A 215 1.85 32.46 8.47
N PRO A 216 2.59 33.58 8.55
CA PRO A 216 3.96 33.61 8.04
C PRO A 216 4.85 32.73 8.92
N TRP A 217 5.28 31.59 8.38
CA TRP A 217 6.16 30.64 9.06
C TRP A 217 7.62 31.02 8.85
N THR A 218 8.35 31.23 9.96
CA THR A 218 9.81 31.36 9.97
C THR A 218 10.42 30.19 10.73
N LEU A 219 11.63 29.76 10.37
CA LEU A 219 12.32 28.64 11.04
C LEU A 219 12.42 28.81 12.56
N SER A 220 12.55 30.05 13.03
CA SER A 220 12.55 30.40 14.46
C SER A 220 11.15 30.30 15.11
N ALA A 221 10.09 30.73 14.42
CA ALA A 221 8.72 30.62 14.94
C ALA A 221 8.24 29.16 15.01
N THR A 222 8.63 28.33 14.02
CA THR A 222 8.25 26.92 13.97
C THR A 222 9.02 26.10 15.01
N SER A 223 10.31 26.37 15.22
CA SER A 223 11.12 25.66 16.22
C SER A 223 10.68 25.96 17.65
N VAL A 224 10.41 27.22 18.01
CA VAL A 224 9.92 27.55 19.37
C VAL A 224 8.56 26.90 19.68
N THR A 225 7.67 26.84 18.69
CA THR A 225 6.31 26.31 18.89
C THR A 225 6.25 24.78 18.87
N ALA A 226 7.00 24.13 17.97
CA ALA A 226 7.03 22.66 17.89
C ALA A 226 8.00 22.03 18.91
N TRP A 227 9.05 22.74 19.33
CA TRP A 227 10.14 22.20 20.17
C TRP A 227 10.07 22.69 21.62
N GLY A 228 9.06 23.48 21.99
CA GLY A 228 8.85 23.96 23.37
C GLY A 228 8.74 22.86 24.42
N SER A 229 8.42 21.62 24.03
CA SER A 229 8.43 20.44 24.92
C SER A 229 9.72 19.61 24.84
N ALA A 230 10.53 19.76 23.78
CA ALA A 230 11.73 18.96 23.50
C ALA A 230 13.06 19.67 23.82
N ALA A 231 13.02 20.94 24.25
CA ALA A 231 14.19 21.79 24.48
C ALA A 231 15.11 21.40 25.67
N ARG A 232 14.88 20.26 26.33
CA ARG A 232 15.76 19.80 27.42
C ARG A 232 16.93 18.90 26.98
N SER A 233 16.96 18.42 25.73
CA SER A 233 17.99 17.47 25.28
C SER A 233 18.97 18.02 24.23
N PHE A 234 18.60 19.02 23.43
CA PHE A 234 19.43 19.49 22.32
C PHE A 234 20.30 20.70 22.70
N ARG A 235 21.22 20.53 23.64
CA ARG A 235 22.30 21.50 23.91
C ARG A 235 23.66 20.80 23.76
N ARG A 236 23.93 20.26 22.57
CA ARG A 236 25.29 19.99 22.06
C ARG A 236 25.23 19.71 20.56
N ALA A 237 26.10 20.40 19.83
CA ALA A 237 26.41 20.31 18.40
C ALA A 237 25.54 21.13 17.41
N SER A 238 26.08 22.30 17.05
CA SER A 238 25.93 22.97 15.75
C SER A 238 27.29 22.89 15.02
N PRO A 239 27.45 23.34 13.75
CA PRO A 239 26.52 23.45 12.62
C PRO A 239 27.10 22.87 11.28
N SER A 240 26.23 22.66 10.28
CA SER A 240 26.36 23.15 8.88
C SER A 240 25.69 22.23 7.83
N SER A 241 24.68 22.74 7.14
CA SER A 241 24.62 22.82 5.66
C SER A 241 23.22 23.27 5.23
N SER A 242 23.19 24.18 4.28
CA SER A 242 22.00 24.79 3.69
C SER A 242 21.46 23.95 2.54
N ALA A 243 20.20 23.55 2.60
CA ALA A 243 19.40 23.19 1.44
C ALA A 243 17.92 23.47 1.73
N SER A 244 17.31 24.35 0.93
CA SER A 244 15.87 24.65 0.94
C SER A 244 15.13 23.71 -0.02
N PRO A 245 14.01 23.08 0.37
CA PRO A 245 13.02 22.59 -0.57
C PRO A 245 11.83 23.55 -0.66
N CYS A 246 11.48 23.93 -1.89
CA CYS A 246 10.22 24.63 -2.20
C CYS A 246 9.03 23.71 -1.87
N ILE A 247 8.07 24.22 -1.11
CA ILE A 247 6.73 23.62 -0.97
C ILE A 247 5.84 24.33 -1.99
N VAL A 248 5.35 23.58 -2.96
CA VAL A 248 4.32 24.05 -3.90
C VAL A 248 2.98 24.05 -3.15
N MET A 249 2.30 25.21 -3.19
CA MET A 249 1.00 25.49 -2.59
C MET A 249 -0.14 24.94 -3.45
#